data_AF-A0A382MUT9-F1
#
_entry.id   AF-A0A382MUT9-F1
#
_cell.length_a   1.000
_cell.length_b   1.000
_cell.length_c   1.000
_cell.angle_alpha   90.00
_cell.angle_beta   90.00
_cell.angle_gamma   90.00
#
_symmetry.space_group_name_H-M   'P 1'
#
loop_
_entity.id
_entity.type
_entity.pdbx_description
1 polymer ?
#
loop_
_entity_poly.entity_id
_entity_poly.type
_entity_poly.pdbx_seq_one_letter_code
_entity_poly.pdbx_strand_id
1 'polypeptide(L)'
;SSNNKYLEIYNGTGAAVDLSAYSISTCSNGCNDTTSAGLYTWDYPNNITFAAGTVIADGDVYVIHHGSASSDIVAQGDQTFTYLSNGDDVMALTVAGATDSVFTIIDIIGEMGPDPGSGWDVAGVTNGTKDHTLVRKSSIRSGNTSWSSSAGTNATDSEWMVEAKDTWTYVGSHTMLNLNQYFIKVTGSSNTTAGAYLLTVAEKPFNVNYGNLVINEIHYNPATSQGNDSEYEFLELYNISSADINLMGMTVGQAGSTSSIASLDSVTIGAGSYVVVAYTGATYSSLTVPVVNKGGYFGLSNSGKALELIDSTGAIVDFVTYDDYTPWSTLPDGGGPSLELIDATKDNSVASNWRGYGKFGGTPGVANSAQPDISMG
;
A
#
# COMPACT_ATOMS: atom_id res chain seq x y z
N SER A 1 -23.32 24.77 -2.19
CA SER A 1 -23.28 23.38 -1.71
C SER A 1 -24.22 23.18 -0.54
N SER A 2 -24.69 21.95 -0.33
CA SER A 2 -25.42 21.54 0.87
C SER A 2 -24.49 21.51 2.10
N ASN A 3 -25.08 21.51 3.30
CA ASN A 3 -24.37 21.25 4.55
C ASN A 3 -24.25 19.74 4.86
N ASN A 4 -24.86 18.86 4.07
CA ASN A 4 -24.71 17.42 4.22
C ASN A 4 -23.32 16.98 3.73
N LYS A 5 -22.31 17.19 4.57
CA LYS A 5 -20.91 16.89 4.28
C LYS A 5 -20.28 16.16 5.45
N TYR A 6 -19.47 15.16 5.15
CA TYR A 6 -18.64 14.46 6.12
C TYR A 6 -17.39 13.90 5.45
N LEU A 7 -16.39 13.60 6.27
CA LEU A 7 -15.21 12.80 5.98
C LEU A 7 -15.14 11.72 7.05
N GLU A 8 -14.99 10.47 6.66
CA GLU A 8 -14.91 9.33 7.57
C GLU A 8 -13.55 8.66 7.45
N ILE A 9 -12.95 8.34 8.58
CA ILE A 9 -11.67 7.61 8.67
C ILE A 9 -11.98 6.24 9.24
N TYR A 10 -11.61 5.18 8.53
CA TYR A 10 -11.75 3.81 9.01
C TYR A 10 -10.40 3.26 9.49
N ASN A 11 -10.40 2.57 10.64
CA ASN A 11 -9.23 1.85 11.11
C ASN A 11 -9.38 0.34 10.83
N GLY A 12 -8.64 -0.16 9.83
CA GLY A 12 -8.54 -1.59 9.51
C GLY A 12 -7.16 -2.20 9.77
N THR A 13 -6.38 -1.63 10.69
CA THR A 13 -4.96 -2.00 10.90
C THR A 13 -4.77 -3.28 11.72
N GLY A 14 -5.85 -3.87 12.26
CA GLY A 14 -5.78 -5.02 13.17
C GLY A 14 -5.47 -4.64 14.63
N ALA A 15 -5.30 -3.36 14.93
CA ALA A 15 -5.09 -2.83 16.29
C ALA A 15 -5.75 -1.46 16.46
N ALA A 16 -5.83 -1.00 17.71
CA ALA A 16 -6.32 0.35 17.99
C ALA A 16 -5.30 1.42 17.54
N VAL A 17 -5.78 2.48 16.89
CA VAL A 17 -4.94 3.57 16.36
C VAL A 17 -5.26 4.88 17.07
N ASP A 18 -4.23 5.56 17.57
CA ASP A 18 -4.35 6.90 18.15
C ASP A 18 -4.25 7.96 17.03
N LEU A 19 -5.37 8.65 16.78
CA LEU A 19 -5.47 9.69 15.77
C LEU A 19 -4.66 10.94 16.09
N SER A 20 -4.21 11.15 17.33
CA SER A 20 -3.36 12.31 17.67
C SER A 20 -1.99 12.28 17.00
N ALA A 21 -1.58 11.13 16.45
CA ALA A 21 -0.41 10.99 15.58
C ALA A 21 -0.67 11.49 14.15
N TYR A 22 -1.89 11.90 13.82
CA TYR A 22 -2.32 12.29 12.49
C TYR A 22 -3.05 13.65 12.48
N SER A 23 -3.29 14.17 11.29
CA SER A 23 -4.09 15.36 11.03
C SER A 23 -4.67 15.34 9.62
N ILE A 24 -5.70 16.13 9.34
CA ILE A 24 -6.16 16.37 7.97
C ILE A 24 -5.60 17.71 7.46
N SER A 25 -4.86 17.67 6.37
CA SER A 25 -4.43 18.84 5.62
C SER A 25 -5.35 19.06 4.41
N THR A 26 -5.61 20.31 4.04
CA THR A 26 -6.57 20.62 2.97
C THR A 26 -6.12 21.77 2.07
N CYS A 27 -6.59 21.80 0.84
CA CYS A 27 -6.47 22.95 -0.08
C CYS A 27 -7.82 23.27 -0.71
N SER A 28 -8.01 24.54 -1.09
CA SER A 28 -9.19 25.01 -1.79
C SER A 28 -9.00 25.07 -3.29
N ASN A 29 -9.93 24.51 -4.06
CA ASN A 29 -9.89 24.49 -5.54
C ASN A 29 -8.56 23.91 -6.10
N GLY A 30 -8.16 22.74 -5.61
CA GLY A 30 -6.83 22.20 -5.83
C GLY A 30 -5.74 22.92 -5.02
N CYS A 31 -4.61 22.27 -4.77
CA CYS A 31 -3.44 22.93 -4.14
C CYS A 31 -2.62 23.70 -5.18
N ASN A 32 -3.07 24.90 -5.57
CA ASN A 32 -2.48 25.63 -6.69
C ASN A 32 -1.23 26.47 -6.32
N ASP A 33 -0.97 26.66 -5.03
CA ASP A 33 0.24 27.34 -4.54
C ASP A 33 1.47 26.42 -4.63
N THR A 34 2.63 27.02 -4.93
CA THR A 34 3.89 26.29 -5.04
C THR A 34 5.03 26.99 -4.29
N THR A 35 5.95 26.19 -3.77
CA THR A 35 7.25 26.66 -3.29
C THR A 35 8.08 27.25 -4.45
N SER A 36 9.15 27.96 -4.14
CA SER A 36 10.10 28.43 -5.17
C SER A 36 10.75 27.29 -5.98
N ALA A 37 10.69 26.04 -5.49
CA ALA A 37 11.15 24.85 -6.20
C ALA A 37 10.07 24.23 -7.11
N GLY A 38 8.86 24.81 -7.19
CA GLY A 38 7.74 24.32 -8.00
C GLY A 38 6.97 23.16 -7.35
N LEU A 39 7.19 22.86 -6.07
CA LEU A 39 6.44 21.85 -5.33
C LEU A 39 5.15 22.45 -4.78
N TYR A 40 4.02 21.76 -4.95
CA TYR A 40 2.73 22.19 -4.41
C TYR A 40 2.73 22.23 -2.88
N THR A 41 2.01 23.19 -2.31
CA THR A 41 1.91 23.40 -0.87
C THR A 41 0.47 23.28 -0.37
N TRP A 42 0.30 22.95 0.91
CA TRP A 42 -1.01 23.00 1.57
C TRP A 42 -1.43 24.44 1.85
N ASP A 43 -2.64 24.82 1.46
CA ASP A 43 -3.25 26.10 1.88
C ASP A 43 -3.51 26.10 3.40
N TYR A 44 -3.99 24.96 3.89
CA TYR A 44 -4.31 24.73 5.29
C TYR A 44 -3.69 23.40 5.75
N PRO A 45 -2.38 23.39 6.06
CA PRO A 45 -1.75 22.23 6.68
C PRO A 45 -2.28 22.03 8.09
N ASN A 46 -2.41 20.76 8.52
CA ASN A 46 -2.82 20.42 9.89
C ASN A 46 -4.17 21.08 10.30
N ASN A 47 -5.10 21.20 9.34
CA ASN A 47 -6.35 21.96 9.46
C ASN A 47 -7.35 21.31 10.43
N ILE A 48 -7.39 19.97 10.43
CA ILE A 48 -8.19 19.19 11.37
C ILE A 48 -7.22 18.37 12.21
N THR A 49 -7.22 18.63 13.52
CA THR A 49 -6.40 17.92 14.51
C THR A 49 -7.29 17.11 15.44
N PHE A 50 -6.71 16.05 16.00
CA PHE A 50 -7.38 15.14 16.92
C PHE A 50 -6.78 15.32 18.32
N ALA A 51 -7.65 15.29 19.34
CA ALA A 51 -7.22 15.39 20.73
C ALA A 51 -6.36 14.17 21.12
N ALA A 52 -5.42 14.38 22.06
CA ALA A 52 -4.64 13.27 22.61
C ALA A 52 -5.58 12.21 23.22
N GLY A 53 -5.36 10.94 22.87
CA GLY A 53 -6.19 9.82 23.31
C GLY A 53 -7.45 9.60 22.47
N THR A 54 -7.63 10.31 21.35
CA THR A 54 -8.63 9.95 20.33
C THR A 54 -8.18 8.64 19.65
N VAL A 55 -8.74 7.52 20.09
CA VAL A 55 -8.38 6.19 19.61
C VAL A 55 -9.55 5.58 18.83
N ILE A 56 -9.29 5.10 17.62
CA ILE A 56 -10.23 4.28 16.85
C ILE A 56 -9.85 2.82 17.06
N ALA A 57 -10.80 1.97 17.46
CA ALA A 57 -10.57 0.52 17.53
C ALA A 57 -10.41 -0.09 16.13
N ASP A 58 -9.81 -1.27 16.03
CA ASP A 58 -9.82 -2.01 14.76
C ASP A 58 -11.27 -2.34 14.36
N GLY A 59 -11.60 -2.11 13.10
CA GLY A 59 -12.96 -2.26 12.57
C GLY A 59 -13.90 -1.08 12.81
N ASP A 60 -13.42 -0.01 13.45
CA ASP A 60 -14.24 1.16 13.81
C ASP A 60 -13.92 2.38 12.93
N VAL A 61 -14.76 3.43 13.01
CA VAL A 61 -14.62 4.66 12.22
C VAL A 61 -14.55 5.92 13.08
N TYR A 62 -14.10 7.02 12.48
CA TYR A 62 -14.16 8.37 13.04
C TYR A 62 -14.75 9.34 12.02
N VAL A 63 -15.87 9.98 12.35
CA VAL A 63 -16.65 10.81 11.43
C VAL A 63 -16.47 12.29 11.75
N ILE A 64 -15.85 13.00 10.82
CA ILE A 64 -15.78 14.47 10.81
C ILE A 64 -16.92 14.99 9.96
N HIS A 65 -17.77 15.87 10.49
CA HIS A 65 -18.97 16.32 9.77
C HIS A 65 -19.23 17.81 9.91
N HIS A 66 -20.04 18.35 9.00
CA HIS A 66 -20.54 19.70 9.15
C HIS A 66 -21.57 19.78 10.30
N GLY A 67 -21.48 20.81 11.15
CA GLY A 67 -22.35 20.95 12.34
C GLY A 67 -23.84 21.12 12.05
N SER A 68 -24.18 21.51 10.82
CA SER A 68 -25.56 21.63 10.31
C SER A 68 -25.93 20.56 9.26
N ALA A 69 -25.23 19.43 9.25
CA ALA A 69 -25.57 18.29 8.40
C ALA A 69 -26.91 17.64 8.79
N SER A 70 -27.41 16.71 7.97
CA SER A 70 -28.58 15.91 8.29
C SER A 70 -28.41 15.15 9.61
N SER A 71 -29.52 14.81 10.26
CA SER A 71 -29.50 14.05 11.52
C SER A 71 -28.85 12.67 11.36
N ASP A 72 -28.90 12.07 10.16
CA ASP A 72 -28.26 10.78 9.89
C ASP A 72 -26.74 10.87 10.01
N ILE A 73 -26.14 11.96 9.50
CA ILE A 73 -24.69 12.21 9.63
C ILE A 73 -24.35 12.60 11.07
N VAL A 74 -25.11 13.54 11.65
CA VAL A 74 -24.84 14.05 13.01
C VAL A 74 -24.91 12.94 14.06
N ALA A 75 -25.77 11.93 13.86
CA ALA A 75 -25.90 10.79 14.76
C ALA A 75 -24.65 9.90 14.80
N GLN A 76 -23.82 9.92 13.75
CA GLN A 76 -22.56 9.16 13.65
C GLN A 76 -21.33 10.05 13.92
N GLY A 77 -21.52 11.34 14.16
CA GLY A 77 -20.46 12.33 14.18
C GLY A 77 -19.60 12.32 15.45
N ASP A 78 -18.28 12.34 15.28
CA ASP A 78 -17.30 12.45 16.36
C ASP A 78 -16.73 13.86 16.51
N GLN A 79 -16.57 14.57 15.39
CA GLN A 79 -16.02 15.93 15.36
C GLN A 79 -16.73 16.81 14.33
N THR A 80 -17.00 18.06 14.72
CA THR A 80 -17.58 19.05 13.81
C THR A 80 -16.48 19.84 13.08
N PHE A 81 -16.62 20.01 11.77
CA PHE A 81 -15.79 20.90 10.95
C PHE A 81 -16.61 21.58 9.85
N THR A 82 -16.48 22.91 9.72
CA THR A 82 -17.32 23.72 8.83
C THR A 82 -16.87 23.68 7.37
N TYR A 83 -15.57 23.66 7.12
CA TYR A 83 -15.01 23.90 5.78
C TYR A 83 -14.69 22.58 5.04
N LEU A 84 -15.62 21.63 5.07
CA LEU A 84 -15.49 20.37 4.33
C LEU A 84 -15.63 20.61 2.82
N SER A 85 -14.98 19.74 2.02
CA SER A 85 -14.87 19.86 0.57
C SER A 85 -16.21 20.11 -0.11
N ASN A 86 -16.20 20.96 -1.14
CA ASN A 86 -17.36 21.24 -1.96
C ASN A 86 -17.36 20.49 -3.31
N GLY A 87 -16.30 19.75 -3.59
CA GLY A 87 -16.11 18.93 -4.79
C GLY A 87 -14.69 19.08 -5.37
N ASP A 88 -14.13 20.27 -5.31
CA ASP A 88 -12.85 20.68 -5.88
C ASP A 88 -11.77 20.97 -4.83
N ASP A 89 -12.05 20.73 -3.55
CA ASP A 89 -11.09 20.89 -2.46
C ASP A 89 -10.36 19.57 -2.17
N VAL A 90 -9.03 19.65 -1.99
CA VAL A 90 -8.17 18.50 -1.65
C VAL A 90 -8.23 18.27 -0.14
N MET A 91 -8.34 17.02 0.29
CA MET A 91 -8.23 16.62 1.70
C MET A 91 -7.32 15.41 1.83
N ALA A 92 -6.31 15.48 2.70
CA ALA A 92 -5.37 14.40 2.94
C ALA A 92 -5.24 14.06 4.43
N LEU A 93 -5.26 12.77 4.75
CA LEU A 93 -4.75 12.28 6.02
C LEU A 93 -3.23 12.40 6.01
N THR A 94 -2.68 13.06 7.01
CA THR A 94 -1.25 13.37 7.13
C THR A 94 -0.74 12.98 8.51
N VAL A 95 0.56 12.72 8.64
CA VAL A 95 1.21 12.66 9.96
C VAL A 95 1.05 14.03 10.65
N ALA A 96 0.74 14.03 11.95
CA ALA A 96 0.52 15.24 12.72
C ALA A 96 1.75 16.17 12.65
N GLY A 97 1.49 17.48 12.62
CA GLY A 97 2.54 18.50 12.54
C GLY A 97 2.98 18.84 11.11
N ALA A 98 2.20 18.46 10.10
CA ALA A 98 2.37 18.93 8.72
C ALA A 98 2.45 20.47 8.67
N THR A 99 3.36 20.97 7.84
CA THR A 99 3.42 22.38 7.42
C THR A 99 2.99 22.49 5.95
N ASP A 100 2.97 23.71 5.43
CA ASP A 100 2.66 23.99 4.03
C ASP A 100 3.51 23.16 3.03
N SER A 101 4.76 22.87 3.39
CA SER A 101 5.79 22.31 2.52
C SER A 101 6.53 21.10 3.11
N VAL A 102 6.31 20.76 4.38
CA VAL A 102 6.91 19.59 5.05
C VAL A 102 5.80 18.74 5.65
N PHE A 103 5.54 17.60 5.03
CA PHE A 103 4.44 16.72 5.42
C PHE A 103 4.70 15.28 4.97
N THR A 104 3.89 14.36 5.50
CA THR A 104 3.80 12.97 5.02
C THR A 104 2.32 12.64 4.87
N ILE A 105 1.89 12.37 3.64
CA ILE A 105 0.53 11.96 3.30
C ILE A 105 0.41 10.46 3.56
N ILE A 106 -0.71 10.05 4.14
CA ILE A 106 -1.10 8.65 4.36
C ILE A 106 -2.19 8.25 3.36
N ASP A 107 -3.15 9.13 3.11
CA ASP A 107 -4.23 8.94 2.13
C ASP A 107 -4.70 10.30 1.63
N ILE A 108 -5.17 10.39 0.38
CA ILE A 108 -5.61 11.66 -0.22
C ILE A 108 -6.88 11.52 -1.06
N ILE A 109 -7.74 12.52 -0.96
CA ILE A 109 -8.89 12.76 -1.83
C ILE A 109 -8.67 14.09 -2.55
N GLY A 110 -8.61 14.03 -3.89
CA GLY A 110 -8.26 15.16 -4.76
C GLY A 110 -6.78 15.21 -5.12
N GLU A 111 -6.46 15.89 -6.23
CA GLU A 111 -5.08 16.05 -6.72
C GLU A 111 -4.51 17.39 -6.24
N MET A 112 -3.30 17.38 -5.67
CA MET A 112 -2.56 18.63 -5.44
C MET A 112 -2.18 19.24 -6.79
N GLY A 113 -2.65 20.46 -7.08
CA GLY A 113 -2.38 21.12 -8.35
C GLY A 113 -3.45 22.12 -8.75
N PRO A 114 -3.63 22.35 -10.07
CA PRO A 114 -4.65 23.26 -10.58
C PRO A 114 -6.06 22.86 -10.16
N ASP A 115 -6.95 23.85 -10.15
CA ASP A 115 -8.37 23.68 -9.90
C ASP A 115 -9.01 22.70 -10.91
N PRO A 116 -9.65 21.59 -10.46
CA PRO A 116 -10.38 20.67 -11.34
C PRO A 116 -11.69 21.27 -11.87
N GLY A 117 -12.10 22.45 -11.39
CA GLY A 117 -13.22 23.26 -11.84
C GLY A 117 -14.55 22.97 -11.13
N SER A 118 -14.91 21.71 -10.93
CA SER A 118 -16.10 21.36 -10.12
C SER A 118 -15.88 20.14 -9.27
N GLY A 119 -15.06 19.21 -9.73
CA GLY A 119 -14.59 18.07 -8.99
C GLY A 119 -13.77 17.18 -9.89
N TRP A 120 -13.13 16.18 -9.30
CA TRP A 120 -12.39 15.19 -10.05
C TRP A 120 -13.32 14.09 -10.54
N ASP A 121 -12.99 13.53 -11.70
CA ASP A 121 -13.63 12.32 -12.20
C ASP A 121 -13.21 11.13 -11.32
N VAL A 122 -14.15 10.25 -10.99
CA VAL A 122 -13.92 9.08 -10.13
C VAL A 122 -14.67 7.89 -10.72
N ALA A 123 -13.99 6.76 -10.90
CA ALA A 123 -14.60 5.52 -11.41
C ALA A 123 -15.38 5.68 -12.73
N GLY A 124 -15.01 6.66 -13.57
CA GLY A 124 -15.69 6.99 -14.83
C GLY A 124 -16.91 7.92 -14.68
N VAL A 125 -17.18 8.42 -13.47
CA VAL A 125 -18.20 9.44 -13.20
C VAL A 125 -17.57 10.82 -13.23
N THR A 126 -18.04 11.66 -14.15
CA THR A 126 -17.53 13.03 -14.29
C THR A 126 -17.89 13.90 -13.08
N ASN A 127 -16.92 14.64 -12.53
CA ASN A 127 -17.05 15.36 -11.25
C ASN A 127 -17.54 14.46 -10.09
N GLY A 128 -17.05 13.21 -10.01
CA GLY A 128 -17.45 12.24 -8.99
C GLY A 128 -17.21 12.68 -7.55
N THR A 129 -16.31 13.63 -7.28
CA THR A 129 -16.13 14.21 -5.93
C THR A 129 -17.20 15.26 -5.56
N LYS A 130 -17.98 15.75 -6.52
CA LYS A 130 -19.03 16.75 -6.28
C LYS A 130 -20.39 16.11 -6.23
N ASP A 131 -21.17 16.43 -5.19
CA ASP A 131 -22.56 16.00 -5.04
C ASP A 131 -22.75 14.47 -5.13
N HIS A 132 -21.79 13.69 -4.61
CA HIS A 132 -21.86 12.24 -4.49
C HIS A 132 -21.40 11.80 -3.10
N THR A 133 -21.65 10.53 -2.78
CA THR A 133 -21.01 9.88 -1.63
C THR A 133 -19.94 8.95 -2.16
N LEU A 134 -18.68 9.24 -1.85
CA LEU A 134 -17.56 8.36 -2.19
C LEU A 134 -17.35 7.36 -1.06
N VAL A 135 -17.37 6.08 -1.40
CA VAL A 135 -17.12 4.99 -0.46
C VAL A 135 -15.92 4.22 -0.93
N ARG A 136 -14.88 4.11 -0.10
CA ARG A 136 -13.73 3.27 -0.40
C ARG A 136 -14.19 1.83 -0.62
N LYS A 137 -13.66 1.13 -1.62
CA LYS A 137 -14.01 -0.28 -1.82
C LYS A 137 -13.47 -1.10 -0.66
N SER A 138 -14.30 -2.04 -0.22
CA SER A 138 -14.03 -2.98 0.87
C SER A 138 -12.88 -3.97 0.61
N SER A 139 -12.19 -3.87 -0.54
CA SER A 139 -10.96 -4.61 -0.89
C SER A 139 -9.69 -3.78 -0.72
N ILE A 140 -9.82 -2.46 -0.55
CA ILE A 140 -8.69 -1.54 -0.41
C ILE A 140 -8.30 -1.49 1.07
N ARG A 141 -7.02 -1.71 1.35
CA ARG A 141 -6.53 -2.06 2.70
C ARG A 141 -5.48 -1.08 3.21
N SER A 142 -5.05 -0.15 2.37
CA SER A 142 -4.14 0.93 2.71
C SER A 142 -4.64 2.23 2.10
N GLY A 143 -4.20 3.35 2.66
CA GLY A 143 -4.34 4.65 2.03
C GLY A 143 -3.55 4.71 0.72
N ASN A 144 -3.90 5.66 -0.14
CA ASN A 144 -3.23 5.89 -1.41
C ASN A 144 -2.85 7.37 -1.50
N THR A 145 -1.57 7.65 -1.75
CA THR A 145 -1.03 9.02 -1.83
C THR A 145 -1.15 9.62 -3.23
N SER A 146 -1.58 8.83 -4.22
CA SER A 146 -1.75 9.21 -5.62
C SER A 146 -3.25 9.20 -5.99
N TRP A 147 -3.88 10.38 -5.95
CA TRP A 147 -5.31 10.50 -6.23
C TRP A 147 -5.69 10.00 -7.62
N SER A 148 -4.93 10.31 -8.67
CA SER A 148 -5.21 9.79 -10.03
C SER A 148 -5.30 8.26 -10.10
N SER A 149 -4.41 7.54 -9.43
CA SER A 149 -4.46 6.07 -9.31
C SER A 149 -5.65 5.62 -8.47
N SER A 150 -5.93 6.33 -7.38
CA SER A 150 -7.02 5.98 -6.46
C SER A 150 -8.40 6.17 -7.09
N ALA A 151 -8.61 7.32 -7.73
CA ALA A 151 -9.84 7.68 -8.40
C ALA A 151 -10.17 6.74 -9.55
N GLY A 152 -9.15 6.27 -10.27
CA GLY A 152 -9.28 5.37 -11.41
C GLY A 152 -10.03 5.98 -12.59
N THR A 153 -10.07 5.26 -13.71
CA THR A 153 -10.77 5.72 -14.92
C THR A 153 -12.15 5.11 -15.07
N ASN A 154 -12.42 4.00 -14.37
CA ASN A 154 -13.67 3.26 -14.43
C ASN A 154 -13.92 2.47 -13.13
N ALA A 155 -15.09 1.84 -13.03
CA ALA A 155 -15.45 1.08 -11.82
C ALA A 155 -14.57 -0.14 -11.54
N THR A 156 -13.72 -0.60 -12.45
CA THR A 156 -12.83 -1.77 -12.24
C THR A 156 -11.53 -1.36 -11.57
N ASP A 157 -10.86 -0.33 -12.11
CA ASP A 157 -9.55 0.14 -11.64
C ASP A 157 -9.63 1.12 -10.47
N SER A 158 -10.78 1.76 -10.25
CA SER A 158 -10.97 2.69 -9.13
C SER A 158 -10.95 1.99 -7.77
N GLU A 159 -10.42 2.68 -6.77
CA GLU A 159 -10.51 2.30 -5.36
C GLU A 159 -11.85 2.68 -4.72
N TRP A 160 -12.72 3.38 -5.46
CA TRP A 160 -13.94 4.00 -4.94
C TRP A 160 -15.20 3.44 -5.59
N MET A 161 -16.28 3.42 -4.81
CA MET A 161 -17.65 3.37 -5.29
C MET A 161 -18.20 4.80 -5.25
N VAL A 162 -18.81 5.23 -6.36
CA VAL A 162 -19.42 6.56 -6.49
C VAL A 162 -20.91 6.42 -6.34
N GLU A 163 -21.41 6.66 -5.14
CA GLU A 163 -22.83 6.56 -4.82
C GLU A 163 -23.55 7.89 -5.05
N ALA A 164 -24.86 7.81 -5.23
CA ALA A 164 -25.69 8.99 -5.41
C ALA A 164 -25.53 9.99 -4.26
N LYS A 165 -25.79 11.26 -4.55
CA LYS A 165 -25.87 12.32 -3.55
C LYS A 165 -26.76 11.89 -2.39
N ASP A 166 -26.31 12.24 -1.18
CA ASP A 166 -27.06 12.03 0.05
C ASP A 166 -27.31 10.53 0.38
N THR A 167 -26.34 9.65 0.08
CA THR A 167 -26.37 8.22 0.42
C THR A 167 -25.74 7.97 1.79
N TRP A 168 -26.57 7.78 2.83
CA TRP A 168 -26.12 7.66 4.23
C TRP A 168 -25.96 6.23 4.74
N THR A 169 -26.11 5.23 3.87
CA THR A 169 -25.99 3.81 4.27
C THR A 169 -24.61 3.44 4.82
N TYR A 170 -23.59 4.26 4.53
CA TYR A 170 -22.19 3.98 4.83
C TYR A 170 -21.60 4.85 5.94
N VAL A 171 -22.28 5.93 6.37
CA VAL A 171 -21.72 6.77 7.44
C VAL A 171 -21.86 6.07 8.79
N GLY A 172 -20.81 6.13 9.60
CA GLY A 172 -20.72 5.47 10.90
C GLY A 172 -20.31 4.00 10.83
N SER A 173 -20.00 3.45 9.65
CA SER A 173 -19.48 2.10 9.53
C SER A 173 -18.81 1.83 8.19
N HIS A 174 -17.66 1.17 8.22
CA HIS A 174 -17.02 0.68 7.00
C HIS A 174 -16.89 -0.84 7.05
N THR A 175 -17.43 -1.51 6.04
CA THR A 175 -17.31 -2.98 5.93
C THR A 175 -16.11 -3.32 5.08
N MET A 176 -15.11 -3.94 5.70
CA MET A 176 -14.05 -4.63 4.98
C MET A 176 -14.52 -6.03 4.63
N LEU A 177 -14.22 -6.49 3.42
CA LEU A 177 -14.43 -7.90 3.11
C LEU A 177 -13.50 -8.72 4.00
N ASN A 178 -14.08 -9.39 4.99
CA ASN A 178 -13.49 -10.56 5.60
C ASN A 178 -13.46 -11.63 4.51
N LEU A 179 -12.42 -11.61 3.70
CA LEU A 179 -12.17 -12.61 2.68
C LEU A 179 -11.70 -13.87 3.42
N ASN A 180 -12.64 -14.52 4.10
CA ASN A 180 -12.56 -15.93 4.47
C ASN A 180 -12.67 -16.78 3.17
N GLN A 181 -11.84 -16.47 2.17
CA GLN A 181 -11.73 -17.23 0.95
C GLN A 181 -10.85 -18.44 1.24
N TYR A 182 -11.49 -19.59 1.29
CA TYR A 182 -10.87 -20.89 1.50
C TYR A 182 -10.04 -21.27 0.28
N PHE A 183 -8.77 -21.60 0.47
CA PHE A 183 -8.06 -22.40 -0.52
C PHE A 183 -8.43 -23.87 -0.35
N ILE A 184 -9.07 -24.44 -1.36
CA ILE A 184 -9.14 -25.90 -1.50
C ILE A 184 -7.92 -26.33 -2.30
N LYS A 185 -6.86 -26.80 -1.64
CA LYS A 185 -5.79 -27.51 -2.32
C LYS A 185 -6.23 -28.95 -2.58
N VAL A 186 -6.65 -29.24 -3.81
CA VAL A 186 -6.83 -30.62 -4.26
C VAL A 186 -5.45 -31.22 -4.54
N THR A 187 -4.97 -32.08 -3.65
CA THR A 187 -3.70 -32.79 -3.84
C THR A 187 -4.00 -34.18 -4.37
N GLY A 188 -3.58 -34.46 -5.61
CA GLY A 188 -3.64 -35.78 -6.25
C GLY A 188 -4.73 -35.89 -7.32
N SER A 189 -4.36 -35.65 -8.58
CA SER A 189 -5.05 -36.25 -9.72
C SER A 189 -4.24 -37.44 -10.21
N SER A 190 -4.48 -38.64 -9.65
CA SER A 190 -4.17 -39.86 -10.39
C SER A 190 -5.37 -40.19 -11.26
N ASN A 191 -5.17 -40.28 -12.57
CA ASN A 191 -6.18 -40.48 -13.60
C ASN A 191 -6.84 -41.89 -13.59
N THR A 192 -6.83 -42.63 -12.48
CA THR A 192 -7.18 -44.07 -12.49
C THR A 192 -8.17 -44.56 -11.44
N THR A 193 -8.71 -43.76 -10.50
CA THR A 193 -9.81 -44.24 -9.65
C THR A 193 -10.71 -43.11 -9.10
N ALA A 194 -12.03 -43.28 -9.21
CA ALA A 194 -13.00 -42.49 -8.46
C ALA A 194 -12.90 -42.83 -6.97
N GLY A 195 -12.16 -42.01 -6.21
CA GLY A 195 -12.06 -42.10 -4.75
C GLY A 195 -12.69 -40.87 -4.09
N ALA A 196 -13.31 -41.07 -2.92
CA ALA A 196 -13.74 -39.97 -2.06
C ALA A 196 -12.49 -39.29 -1.46
N TYR A 197 -12.38 -37.97 -1.63
CA TYR A 197 -11.29 -37.18 -1.04
C TYR A 197 -11.73 -36.66 0.32
N LEU A 198 -10.91 -36.89 1.34
CA LEU A 198 -11.08 -36.23 2.64
C LEU A 198 -10.53 -34.81 2.51
N LEU A 199 -11.41 -33.81 2.34
CA LEU A 199 -11.03 -32.41 2.52
C LEU A 199 -10.79 -32.19 4.01
N THR A 200 -9.54 -31.89 4.37
CA THR A 200 -9.24 -31.35 5.70
C THR A 200 -9.29 -29.84 5.57
N VAL A 201 -10.33 -29.20 6.11
CA VAL A 201 -10.40 -27.74 6.19
C VAL A 201 -9.57 -27.33 7.39
N ALA A 202 -8.48 -26.58 7.15
CA ALA A 202 -7.78 -25.87 8.20
C ALA A 202 -8.30 -24.43 8.20
N GLU A 203 -9.07 -24.07 9.21
CA GLU A 203 -9.49 -22.69 9.44
C GLU A 203 -8.30 -21.94 10.04
N LYS A 204 -7.64 -21.11 9.22
CA LYS A 204 -6.66 -20.15 9.71
C LYS A 204 -7.15 -18.75 9.33
N PRO A 205 -7.38 -17.85 10.30
CA PRO A 205 -7.71 -16.46 9.97
C PRO A 205 -6.58 -15.86 9.14
N PHE A 206 -6.94 -15.06 8.13
CA PHE A 206 -5.96 -14.35 7.34
C PHE A 206 -5.38 -13.22 8.18
N ASN A 207 -4.05 -13.17 8.31
CA ASN A 207 -3.40 -12.03 8.95
C ASN A 207 -3.33 -10.91 7.92
N VAL A 208 -3.87 -9.75 8.29
CA VAL A 208 -3.74 -8.50 7.53
C VAL A 208 -2.26 -8.09 7.61
N ASN A 209 -1.50 -8.33 6.55
CA ASN A 209 -0.06 -8.08 6.52
C ASN A 209 0.32 -6.75 5.84
N TYR A 210 -0.66 -5.90 5.50
CA TYR A 210 -0.44 -4.59 4.89
C TYR A 210 0.40 -3.72 5.81
N GLY A 211 1.46 -3.14 5.27
CA GLY A 211 2.44 -2.39 6.05
C GLY A 211 3.26 -3.24 7.02
N ASN A 212 3.04 -4.54 7.14
CA ASN A 212 3.82 -5.46 7.98
C ASN A 212 4.80 -6.31 7.15
N LEU A 213 4.51 -6.50 5.86
CA LEU A 213 5.33 -7.25 4.92
C LEU A 213 5.65 -6.35 3.71
N VAL A 214 6.94 -6.07 3.50
CA VAL A 214 7.41 -5.02 2.59
C VAL A 214 8.40 -5.58 1.58
N ILE A 215 8.32 -5.15 0.33
CA ILE A 215 9.32 -5.33 -0.72
C ILE A 215 10.54 -4.49 -0.32
N ASN A 216 11.59 -5.18 0.14
CA ASN A 216 12.69 -4.57 0.89
C ASN A 216 13.96 -4.40 0.06
N GLU A 217 14.20 -5.30 -0.90
CA GLU A 217 15.40 -5.28 -1.74
C GLU A 217 15.10 -5.87 -3.12
N ILE A 218 15.61 -5.22 -4.18
CA ILE A 218 15.40 -5.60 -5.58
C ILE A 218 16.76 -5.65 -6.29
N HIS A 219 17.21 -6.83 -6.69
CA HIS A 219 18.42 -7.01 -7.50
C HIS A 219 18.05 -7.37 -8.93
N TYR A 220 17.68 -6.37 -9.74
CA TYR A 220 17.00 -6.56 -11.02
C TYR A 220 17.93 -6.65 -12.24
N ASN A 221 19.20 -6.26 -12.11
CA ASN A 221 20.20 -6.40 -13.17
C ASN A 221 21.59 -6.61 -12.55
N PRO A 222 21.88 -7.80 -12.00
CA PRO A 222 23.19 -8.14 -11.45
C PRO A 222 24.36 -7.79 -12.37
N ALA A 223 25.52 -7.48 -11.77
CA ALA A 223 26.71 -7.28 -12.57
C ALA A 223 27.11 -8.58 -13.29
N THR A 224 27.56 -8.47 -14.54
CA THR A 224 28.06 -9.61 -15.34
C THR A 224 29.20 -10.40 -14.66
N SER A 225 29.92 -9.77 -13.72
CA SER A 225 30.97 -10.42 -12.93
C SER A 225 30.44 -11.29 -11.79
N GLN A 226 29.17 -11.16 -11.39
CA GLN A 226 28.49 -12.08 -10.48
C GLN A 226 28.16 -13.39 -11.19
N GLY A 227 27.65 -13.31 -12.41
CA GLY A 227 27.34 -14.46 -13.24
C GLY A 227 26.22 -14.16 -14.23
N ASN A 228 25.47 -15.21 -14.61
CA ASN A 228 24.29 -15.02 -15.44
C ASN A 228 23.25 -14.19 -14.67
N ASP A 229 22.65 -13.23 -15.35
CA ASP A 229 21.66 -12.29 -14.82
C ASP A 229 20.60 -13.01 -13.98
N SER A 230 19.86 -13.93 -14.60
CA SER A 230 18.78 -14.67 -13.94
C SER A 230 19.24 -15.50 -12.74
N GLU A 231 20.50 -15.93 -12.66
CA GLU A 231 21.00 -16.72 -11.51
C GLU A 231 21.23 -15.87 -10.26
N TYR A 232 21.41 -14.56 -10.43
CA TYR A 232 21.72 -13.62 -9.37
C TYR A 232 20.61 -12.60 -9.12
N GLU A 233 19.61 -12.49 -9.98
CA GLU A 233 18.44 -11.67 -9.66
C GLU A 233 17.71 -12.21 -8.42
N PHE A 234 17.23 -11.29 -7.59
CA PHE A 234 16.35 -11.64 -6.48
C PHE A 234 15.42 -10.48 -6.10
N LEU A 235 14.33 -10.85 -5.44
CA LEU A 235 13.45 -9.96 -4.71
C LEU A 235 13.43 -10.38 -3.26
N GLU A 236 13.59 -9.45 -2.33
CA GLU A 236 13.47 -9.71 -0.90
C GLU A 236 12.20 -9.10 -0.33
N LEU A 237 11.51 -9.86 0.52
CA LEU A 237 10.45 -9.35 1.38
C LEU A 237 10.92 -9.36 2.84
N TYR A 238 10.55 -8.31 3.58
CA TYR A 238 10.87 -8.15 5.00
C TYR A 238 9.59 -8.06 5.85
N ASN A 239 9.54 -8.84 6.93
CA ASN A 239 8.49 -8.74 7.92
C ASN A 239 8.88 -7.73 9.00
N ILE A 240 8.30 -6.53 8.94
CA ILE A 240 8.58 -5.46 9.91
C ILE A 240 7.82 -5.65 11.24
N SER A 241 6.90 -6.61 11.31
CA SER A 241 6.07 -6.82 12.49
C SER A 241 6.79 -7.63 13.58
N SER A 242 6.21 -7.62 14.77
CA SER A 242 6.68 -8.41 15.92
C SER A 242 6.10 -9.83 15.98
N ALA A 243 5.40 -10.27 14.93
CA ALA A 243 4.77 -11.58 14.84
C ALA A 243 5.19 -12.32 13.57
N ASP A 244 5.15 -13.65 13.61
CA ASP A 244 5.40 -14.47 12.43
C ASP A 244 4.26 -14.31 11.42
N ILE A 245 4.60 -14.16 10.14
CA ILE A 245 3.64 -14.05 9.04
C ILE A 245 3.65 -15.33 8.22
N ASN A 246 2.47 -15.93 8.02
CA ASN A 246 2.28 -17.04 7.11
C ASN A 246 1.94 -16.52 5.71
N LEU A 247 2.76 -16.84 4.71
CA LEU A 247 2.62 -16.34 3.34
C LEU A 247 1.77 -17.24 2.45
N MET A 248 1.05 -18.19 3.05
CA MET A 248 0.18 -19.11 2.33
C MET A 248 -0.84 -18.37 1.45
N GLY A 249 -0.85 -18.67 0.14
CA GLY A 249 -1.73 -18.04 -0.84
C GLY A 249 -1.24 -16.70 -1.39
N MET A 250 -0.17 -16.14 -0.82
CA MET A 250 0.39 -14.88 -1.31
C MET A 250 1.27 -15.13 -2.54
N THR A 251 1.28 -14.16 -3.45
CA THR A 251 2.08 -14.20 -4.66
C THR A 251 2.84 -12.90 -4.87
N VAL A 252 4.04 -13.01 -5.44
CA VAL A 252 4.74 -11.88 -6.03
C VAL A 252 4.42 -11.86 -7.50
N GLY A 253 4.05 -10.70 -8.05
CA GLY A 253 3.68 -10.49 -9.44
C GLY A 253 4.33 -9.25 -10.07
N GLN A 254 3.99 -9.01 -11.32
CA GLN A 254 4.30 -7.77 -12.03
C GLN A 254 3.00 -7.17 -12.56
N ALA A 255 2.83 -5.85 -12.46
CA ALA A 255 1.61 -5.21 -12.92
C ALA A 255 1.35 -5.48 -14.40
N GLY A 256 0.10 -5.81 -14.72
CA GLY A 256 -0.36 -6.16 -16.06
C GLY A 256 0.05 -7.55 -16.56
N SER A 257 0.70 -8.37 -15.72
CA SER A 257 0.99 -9.78 -16.03
C SER A 257 -0.16 -10.69 -15.59
N THR A 258 -0.50 -11.69 -16.41
CA THR A 258 -1.45 -12.75 -16.04
C THR A 258 -0.78 -13.90 -15.26
N SER A 259 0.54 -13.83 -15.07
CA SER A 259 1.34 -14.83 -14.37
C SER A 259 2.13 -14.19 -13.23
N SER A 260 2.16 -14.84 -12.07
CA SER A 260 2.97 -14.42 -10.93
C SER A 260 4.47 -14.72 -11.13
N ILE A 261 5.31 -13.91 -10.49
CA ILE A 261 6.73 -14.17 -10.30
C ILE A 261 6.90 -15.39 -9.37
N ALA A 262 6.20 -15.47 -8.26
CA ALA A 262 6.30 -16.62 -7.36
C ALA A 262 5.04 -16.80 -6.51
N SER A 263 4.78 -18.04 -6.08
CA SER A 263 3.86 -18.36 -4.99
C SER A 263 4.66 -18.56 -3.70
N LEU A 264 4.12 -18.07 -2.59
CA LEU A 264 4.74 -18.10 -1.27
C LEU A 264 4.08 -19.16 -0.34
N ASP A 265 3.34 -20.12 -0.93
CA ASP A 265 2.41 -21.03 -0.26
C ASP A 265 2.99 -21.89 0.89
N SER A 266 4.32 -22.03 0.96
CA SER A 266 5.02 -22.84 1.96
C SER A 266 5.97 -22.04 2.84
N VAL A 267 5.84 -20.72 2.88
CA VAL A 267 6.73 -19.84 3.63
C VAL A 267 6.03 -19.30 4.87
N THR A 268 6.73 -19.38 6.00
CA THR A 268 6.45 -18.53 7.17
C THR A 268 7.68 -17.68 7.40
N ILE A 269 7.50 -16.37 7.45
CA ILE A 269 8.55 -15.40 7.73
C ILE A 269 8.45 -15.03 9.21
N GLY A 270 9.55 -15.22 9.94
CA GLY A 270 9.58 -14.85 11.37
C GLY A 270 9.42 -13.36 11.58
N ALA A 271 9.02 -12.95 12.78
CA ALA A 271 9.05 -11.54 13.20
C ALA A 271 10.44 -10.92 12.95
N GLY A 272 10.52 -9.77 12.28
CA GLY A 272 11.80 -9.12 11.95
C GLY A 272 12.72 -9.95 11.04
N SER A 273 12.19 -10.89 10.26
CA SER A 273 12.95 -11.78 9.37
C SER A 273 12.65 -11.47 7.90
N TYR A 274 13.45 -12.08 7.00
CA TYR A 274 13.40 -11.91 5.55
C TYR A 274 12.92 -13.19 4.83
N VAL A 275 12.50 -13.05 3.58
CA VAL A 275 12.40 -14.13 2.59
C VAL A 275 12.97 -13.65 1.27
N VAL A 276 13.75 -14.51 0.61
CA VAL A 276 14.33 -14.22 -0.70
C VAL A 276 13.62 -15.02 -1.77
N VAL A 277 13.12 -14.35 -2.81
CA VAL A 277 12.56 -14.94 -4.02
C VAL A 277 13.60 -14.83 -5.13
N ALA A 278 14.00 -15.96 -5.70
CA ALA A 278 15.04 -16.00 -6.72
C ALA A 278 14.80 -17.11 -7.76
N TYR A 279 15.44 -17.00 -8.91
CA TYR A 279 15.37 -18.01 -9.97
C TYR A 279 15.89 -19.37 -9.50
N THR A 280 17.08 -19.37 -8.88
CA THR A 280 17.70 -20.58 -8.36
C THR A 280 17.86 -20.46 -6.86
N GLY A 281 17.26 -21.40 -6.14
CA GLY A 281 17.55 -21.56 -4.72
C GLY A 281 19.01 -21.97 -4.46
N ALA A 282 19.74 -22.41 -5.48
CA ALA A 282 21.13 -22.84 -5.36
C ALA A 282 22.08 -21.66 -5.09
N THR A 283 21.95 -20.55 -5.81
CA THR A 283 22.73 -19.31 -5.60
C THR A 283 22.63 -18.85 -4.14
N TYR A 284 21.43 -18.94 -3.58
CA TYR A 284 21.10 -18.46 -2.25
C TYR A 284 20.93 -19.58 -1.21
N SER A 285 21.41 -20.79 -1.50
CA SER A 285 21.21 -21.99 -0.64
C SER A 285 21.89 -21.90 0.73
N SER A 286 22.84 -20.97 0.89
CA SER A 286 23.55 -20.72 2.14
C SER A 286 22.86 -19.72 3.06
N LEU A 287 21.79 -19.07 2.60
CA LEU A 287 21.01 -18.16 3.43
C LEU A 287 20.30 -18.91 4.55
N THR A 288 20.23 -18.27 5.72
CA THR A 288 19.51 -18.81 6.89
C THR A 288 18.02 -18.51 6.87
N VAL A 289 17.59 -17.64 5.95
CA VAL A 289 16.19 -17.29 5.73
C VAL A 289 15.57 -18.19 4.65
N PRO A 290 14.23 -18.31 4.58
CA PRO A 290 13.58 -19.04 3.50
C PRO A 290 13.97 -18.47 2.13
N VAL A 291 14.26 -19.36 1.18
CA VAL A 291 14.49 -19.02 -0.23
C VAL A 291 13.41 -19.68 -1.07
N VAL A 292 12.57 -18.86 -1.71
CA VAL A 292 11.54 -19.31 -2.64
C VAL A 292 12.17 -19.45 -4.01
N ASN A 293 12.40 -20.69 -4.42
CA ASN A 293 12.85 -21.04 -5.76
C ASN A 293 11.63 -21.22 -6.67
N LYS A 294 11.54 -20.39 -7.72
CA LYS A 294 10.44 -20.47 -8.69
C LYS A 294 10.51 -21.73 -9.58
N GLY A 295 11.72 -22.13 -9.98
CA GLY A 295 11.93 -23.09 -11.07
C GLY A 295 11.41 -22.58 -12.42
N GLY A 296 12.24 -22.56 -13.46
CA GLY A 296 11.87 -21.89 -14.73
C GLY A 296 11.96 -20.35 -14.65
N TYR A 297 11.72 -19.62 -15.74
CA TYR A 297 12.15 -18.21 -15.86
C TYR A 297 11.62 -17.30 -14.73
N PHE A 298 12.57 -16.79 -13.94
CA PHE A 298 12.45 -15.65 -13.05
C PHE A 298 13.24 -14.53 -13.75
N GLY A 299 12.61 -13.38 -13.94
CA GLY A 299 13.21 -12.25 -14.61
C GLY A 299 12.53 -11.00 -14.11
N LEU A 300 13.25 -10.23 -13.32
CA LEU A 300 12.90 -8.84 -13.09
C LEU A 300 13.21 -8.10 -14.41
N SER A 301 12.59 -6.95 -14.62
CA SER A 301 12.93 -6.16 -15.80
C SER A 301 14.20 -5.36 -15.54
N ASN A 302 15.18 -5.49 -16.44
CA ASN A 302 16.41 -4.70 -16.39
C ASN A 302 16.15 -3.20 -16.64
N SER A 303 14.95 -2.82 -17.10
CA SER A 303 14.57 -1.42 -17.43
C SER A 303 13.39 -0.91 -16.61
N GLY A 304 13.19 -1.43 -15.40
CA GLY A 304 12.11 -1.01 -14.53
C GLY A 304 10.78 -1.74 -14.75
N LYS A 305 10.04 -1.94 -13.66
CA LYS A 305 8.71 -2.57 -13.67
C LYS A 305 7.98 -2.29 -12.36
N ALA A 306 6.65 -2.31 -12.44
CA ALA A 306 5.79 -2.42 -11.28
C ALA A 306 5.77 -3.87 -10.75
N LEU A 307 6.23 -4.05 -9.51
CA LEU A 307 6.16 -5.29 -8.74
C LEU A 307 5.00 -5.20 -7.75
N GLU A 308 4.30 -6.31 -7.58
CA GLU A 308 3.10 -6.39 -6.74
C GLU A 308 3.25 -7.58 -5.80
N LEU A 309 3.06 -7.38 -4.51
CA LEU A 309 2.83 -8.44 -3.55
C LEU A 309 1.32 -8.54 -3.33
N ILE A 310 0.73 -9.63 -3.76
CA ILE A 310 -0.71 -9.84 -3.75
C ILE A 310 -1.02 -10.95 -2.76
N ASP A 311 -1.99 -10.72 -1.88
CA ASP A 311 -2.44 -11.75 -0.96
C ASP A 311 -3.32 -12.81 -1.64
N SER A 312 -3.77 -13.77 -0.84
CA SER A 312 -4.65 -14.83 -1.29
C SER A 312 -5.97 -14.38 -1.91
N THR A 313 -6.36 -13.16 -1.60
CA THR A 313 -7.66 -12.59 -1.91
C THR A 313 -7.63 -11.75 -3.19
N GLY A 314 -6.42 -11.55 -3.74
CA GLY A 314 -6.19 -10.68 -4.89
C GLY A 314 -5.91 -9.22 -4.51
N ALA A 315 -5.77 -8.91 -3.22
CA ALA A 315 -5.51 -7.55 -2.76
C ALA A 315 -4.01 -7.28 -2.63
N ILE A 316 -3.60 -6.05 -2.98
CA ILE A 316 -2.20 -5.62 -3.01
C ILE A 316 -1.69 -5.35 -1.59
N VAL A 317 -0.86 -6.23 -1.06
CA VAL A 317 -0.18 -6.08 0.24
C VAL A 317 0.94 -5.06 0.19
N ASP A 318 1.69 -5.07 -0.91
CA ASP A 318 2.72 -4.07 -1.16
C ASP A 318 2.96 -3.91 -2.68
N PHE A 319 3.45 -2.75 -3.10
CA PHE A 319 3.61 -2.38 -4.49
C PHE A 319 4.78 -1.42 -4.68
N VAL A 320 5.61 -1.66 -5.70
CA VAL A 320 6.68 -0.72 -6.07
C VAL A 320 6.85 -0.69 -7.58
N THR A 321 6.97 0.51 -8.15
CA THR A 321 7.42 0.70 -9.53
C THR A 321 8.84 1.23 -9.53
N TYR A 322 9.82 0.32 -9.69
CA TYR A 322 11.23 0.68 -9.76
C TYR A 322 11.63 1.01 -11.21
N ASP A 323 12.75 1.74 -11.36
CA ASP A 323 13.28 2.14 -12.66
C ASP A 323 14.82 2.11 -12.71
N ASP A 324 15.40 2.15 -13.91
CA ASP A 324 16.85 2.14 -14.16
C ASP A 324 17.45 3.55 -14.41
N TYR A 325 16.61 4.60 -14.35
CA TYR A 325 17.01 5.99 -14.54
C TYR A 325 16.53 6.91 -13.41
N THR A 326 17.09 8.12 -13.35
CA THR A 326 16.76 9.15 -12.34
C THR A 326 15.25 9.45 -12.31
N PRO A 327 14.59 9.50 -11.13
CA PRO A 327 15.17 9.66 -9.80
C PRO A 327 15.68 8.38 -9.13
N TRP A 328 15.49 7.20 -9.72
CA TRP A 328 16.03 5.94 -9.20
C TRP A 328 17.55 5.90 -9.36
N SER A 329 18.19 5.09 -8.52
CA SER A 329 19.63 4.86 -8.63
C SER A 329 19.93 4.00 -9.84
N THR A 330 20.86 4.44 -10.69
CA THR A 330 21.24 3.73 -11.92
C THR A 330 22.38 2.75 -11.72
N LEU A 331 22.96 2.65 -10.51
CA LEU A 331 24.08 1.74 -10.22
C LEU A 331 23.65 0.26 -10.15
N PRO A 332 22.44 -0.10 -9.67
CA PRO A 332 21.94 -1.46 -9.73
C PRO A 332 21.62 -1.97 -11.15
N ASP A 333 21.74 -1.11 -12.16
CA ASP A 333 21.64 -1.47 -13.57
C ASP A 333 22.96 -2.07 -14.09
N GLY A 334 23.33 -3.25 -13.59
CA GLY A 334 24.53 -3.97 -14.01
C GLY A 334 25.84 -3.52 -13.32
N GLY A 335 25.78 -2.52 -12.44
CA GLY A 335 26.93 -2.05 -11.66
C GLY A 335 27.27 -2.90 -10.43
N GLY A 336 26.38 -3.83 -10.05
CA GLY A 336 26.60 -4.82 -9.00
C GLY A 336 25.83 -4.66 -7.69
N PRO A 337 25.54 -3.47 -7.14
CA PRO A 337 24.65 -3.36 -5.99
C PRO A 337 23.19 -3.64 -6.39
N SER A 338 22.34 -3.91 -5.41
CA SER A 338 20.88 -3.97 -5.53
C SER A 338 20.24 -2.62 -5.20
N LEU A 339 18.94 -2.46 -5.48
CA LEU A 339 18.10 -1.44 -4.88
C LEU A 339 17.68 -1.90 -3.48
N GLU A 340 18.12 -1.20 -2.45
CA GLU A 340 17.79 -1.44 -1.04
C GLU A 340 16.87 -0.32 -0.52
N LEU A 341 15.73 -0.68 0.07
CA LEU A 341 14.88 0.27 0.78
C LEU A 341 15.61 0.75 2.04
N ILE A 342 15.69 2.07 2.26
CA ILE A 342 16.51 2.67 3.32
C ILE A 342 15.92 2.37 4.71
N ASP A 343 14.61 2.46 4.81
CA ASP A 343 13.83 2.23 6.01
C ASP A 343 12.54 1.56 5.58
N ALA A 344 12.30 0.34 6.08
CA ALA A 344 11.17 -0.49 5.69
C ALA A 344 9.80 0.08 6.12
N THR A 345 9.77 1.16 6.91
CA THR A 345 8.54 1.89 7.25
C THR A 345 8.24 3.05 6.30
N LYS A 346 9.14 3.35 5.36
CA LYS A 346 8.99 4.44 4.40
C LYS A 346 8.22 4.00 3.16
N ASP A 347 7.59 4.97 2.51
CA ASP A 347 6.89 4.80 1.25
C ASP A 347 7.85 4.32 0.16
N ASN A 348 7.70 3.07 -0.24
CA ASN A 348 8.54 2.42 -1.23
C ASN A 348 8.19 2.83 -2.68
N SER A 349 7.14 3.62 -2.90
CA SER A 349 6.88 4.25 -4.21
C SER A 349 7.81 5.44 -4.49
N VAL A 350 8.47 5.98 -3.45
CA VAL A 350 9.33 7.16 -3.54
C VAL A 350 10.78 6.74 -3.76
N ALA A 351 11.33 7.05 -4.95
CA ALA A 351 12.69 6.69 -5.33
C ALA A 351 13.79 7.13 -4.34
N SER A 352 13.62 8.28 -3.65
CA SER A 352 14.60 8.75 -2.65
C SER A 352 14.61 7.95 -1.34
N ASN A 353 13.62 7.08 -1.13
CA ASN A 353 13.61 6.12 -0.02
C ASN A 353 14.39 4.85 -0.37
N TRP A 354 14.82 4.69 -1.61
CA TRP A 354 15.68 3.61 -2.07
C TRP A 354 17.11 4.10 -2.24
N ARG A 355 18.06 3.18 -2.05
CA ARG A 355 19.45 3.39 -2.46
C ARG A 355 19.90 2.27 -3.37
N GLY A 356 20.78 2.60 -4.31
CA GLY A 356 21.38 1.64 -5.23
C GLY A 356 22.90 1.58 -5.14
N TYR A 357 23.47 1.92 -3.99
CA TYR A 357 24.92 1.91 -3.76
C TYR A 357 25.22 1.20 -2.44
N GLY A 358 26.42 0.61 -2.34
CA GLY A 358 26.84 -0.11 -1.13
C GLY A 358 27.43 -1.47 -1.45
N LYS A 359 26.82 -2.53 -0.92
CA LYS A 359 27.34 -3.89 -1.01
C LYS A 359 27.16 -4.46 -2.41
N PHE A 360 28.25 -4.91 -3.00
CA PHE A 360 28.22 -5.63 -4.27
C PHE A 360 27.45 -6.95 -4.10
N GLY A 361 26.43 -7.17 -4.92
CA GLY A 361 25.48 -8.28 -4.84
C GLY A 361 24.40 -8.13 -3.77
N GLY A 362 24.30 -6.97 -3.13
CA GLY A 362 23.24 -6.67 -2.15
C GLY A 362 23.36 -7.38 -0.81
N THR A 363 22.26 -7.41 -0.08
CA THR A 363 22.11 -7.92 1.29
C THR A 363 21.06 -9.03 1.45
N PRO A 364 20.94 -10.00 0.51
CA PRO A 364 19.88 -10.98 0.58
C PRO A 364 19.93 -11.79 1.90
N GLY A 365 18.79 -11.81 2.58
CA GLY A 365 18.52 -12.51 3.82
C GLY A 365 18.98 -11.81 5.10
N VAL A 366 19.45 -10.56 5.03
CA VAL A 366 19.91 -9.78 6.18
C VAL A 366 19.53 -8.31 6.06
N ALA A 367 19.73 -7.52 7.11
CA ALA A 367 19.45 -6.09 7.09
C ALA A 367 20.17 -5.37 5.95
N ASN A 368 19.40 -4.52 5.24
CA ASN A 368 19.91 -3.67 4.18
C ASN A 368 21.12 -2.88 4.65
N SER A 369 22.11 -2.75 3.77
CA SER A 369 23.31 -1.96 4.05
C SER A 369 23.00 -0.45 4.19
N ALA A 370 21.75 -0.07 3.94
CA ALA A 370 21.11 1.21 4.17
C ALA A 370 20.71 1.51 5.61
N GLN A 371 20.45 0.51 6.46
CA GLN A 371 20.15 0.78 7.85
C GLN A 371 21.42 1.29 8.55
N PRO A 372 21.42 2.52 9.12
CA PRO A 372 22.32 2.74 10.24
C PRO A 372 21.87 1.73 11.29
N ASP A 373 22.75 0.82 11.66
CA ASP A 373 22.62 0.01 12.87
C ASP A 373 22.29 1.00 14.01
N ILE A 374 21.00 1.11 14.35
CA ILE A 374 20.59 1.79 15.57
C ILE A 374 20.97 0.80 16.65
N SER A 375 22.25 0.86 17.01
CA SER A 375 22.80 0.14 18.14
C SER A 375 21.86 0.36 19.31
N MET A 376 21.36 -0.74 19.87
CA MET A 376 20.62 -0.73 21.12
C MET A 376 21.28 0.24 22.12
N GLY A 377 20.50 1.23 22.55
CA GLY A 377 20.76 2.07 23.71
C GLY A 377 19.72 1.82 24.76
#